data_AF-A0A377NF81-F1
#
_entry.id   AF-A0A377NF81-F1
#
_cell.length_a   1.000
_cell.length_b   1.000
_cell.length_c   1.000
_cell.angle_alpha   90.00
_cell.angle_beta   90.00
_cell.angle_gamma   90.00
#
_symmetry.space_group_name_H-M   'P 1'
#
loop_
_entity.id
_entity.type
_entity.pdbx_description
1 polymer ?
#
loop_
_entity_poly.entity_id
_entity_poly.type
_entity_poly.pdbx_seq_one_letter_code
_entity_poly.pdbx_strand_id
1 'polypeptide(L)' 'MEQKKIFPQEKSGLHPRNRHRSRYDFPALIASSRSLARSFLKTNGAICQ' A
#
# COMPACT_ATOMS: atom_id res chain seq x y z
N MET A 1 -0.26 -1.23 -23.17
CA MET A 1 0.06 -0.53 -21.90
C MET A 1 -1.24 -0.43 -21.13
N GLU A 2 -1.48 -1.31 -20.15
CA GLU A 2 -2.69 -1.19 -19.31
C GLU A 2 -2.55 0.01 -18.38
N GLN A 3 -3.58 0.84 -18.30
CA GLN A 3 -3.58 1.99 -17.40
C GLN A 3 -3.79 1.51 -15.96
N LYS A 4 -2.86 1.88 -15.07
CA LYS A 4 -2.97 1.58 -13.65
C LYS A 4 -4.11 2.38 -13.04
N LYS A 5 -5.13 1.69 -12.52
CA LYS A 5 -6.26 2.34 -11.83
C LYS A 5 -5.72 3.12 -10.62
N ILE A 6 -6.03 4.41 -10.59
CA ILE A 6 -5.72 5.30 -9.47
C ILE A 6 -6.87 5.19 -8.47
N PHE A 7 -6.54 4.84 -7.23
CA PHE A 7 -7.51 4.75 -6.14
C PHE A 7 -7.36 5.97 -5.22
N PRO A 8 -8.46 6.51 -4.68
CA PRO A 8 -8.39 7.57 -3.67
C PRO A 8 -7.70 7.07 -2.40
N GLN A 9 -7.00 7.99 -1.72
CA GLN A 9 -6.18 7.69 -0.55
C GLN A 9 -7.02 7.22 0.64
N GLU A 10 -8.24 7.73 0.79
CA GLU A 10 -9.19 7.28 1.80
C GLU A 10 -10.27 6.40 1.16
N LYS A 11 -10.71 5.37 1.90
CA LYS A 11 -11.83 4.51 1.48
C LYS A 11 -13.14 5.24 1.77
N SER A 12 -14.02 5.29 0.77
CA SER A 12 -15.39 5.80 0.95
C SER A 12 -16.21 4.86 1.85
N GLY A 13 -17.18 5.43 2.57
CA GLY A 13 -18.12 4.67 3.41
C GLY A 13 -17.57 4.23 4.78
N LEU A 14 -16.36 4.64 5.16
CA LEU A 14 -15.83 4.39 6.51
C LEU A 14 -16.10 5.55 7.46
N HIS A 15 -16.38 5.20 8.72
CA HIS A 15 -16.63 6.20 9.76
C HIS A 15 -15.39 7.08 10.00
N PRO A 16 -15.52 8.40 10.23
CA PRO A 16 -14.38 9.31 10.41
C PRO A 16 -13.40 8.93 11.53
N ARG A 17 -13.90 8.25 12.57
CA ARG A 17 -13.10 7.72 13.71
C ARG A 17 -12.30 6.46 13.37
N ASN A 18 -12.52 5.84 12.22
CA ASN A 18 -11.77 4.66 11.84
C ASN A 18 -10.33 5.03 11.47
N ARG A 19 -9.38 4.61 12.31
CA ARG A 19 -7.93 4.83 12.07
C ARG A 19 -7.42 4.16 10.80
N HIS A 20 -8.13 3.15 10.29
CA HIS A 20 -7.78 2.42 9.07
C HIS A 20 -8.52 2.93 7.82
N ARG A 21 -9.05 4.16 7.85
CA ARG A 21 -9.75 4.75 6.70
C ARG A 21 -8.80 5.05 5.53
N SER A 22 -7.56 5.42 5.84
CA SER A 22 -6.52 5.72 4.87
C SER A 22 -5.83 4.44 4.39
N ARG A 23 -5.50 4.39 3.10
CA ARG A 23 -4.70 3.31 2.51
C ARG A 23 -3.25 3.42 3.00
N TYR A 24 -2.61 2.29 3.18
CA TYR A 24 -1.23 2.23 3.66
C TYR A 24 -0.24 2.73 2.61
N ASP A 25 0.78 3.44 3.09
CA ASP A 25 1.99 3.74 2.32
C ASP A 25 2.92 2.52 2.36
N PHE A 26 2.80 1.67 1.35
CA PHE A 26 3.60 0.45 1.25
C PHE A 26 5.12 0.71 1.16
N PRO A 27 5.62 1.71 0.42
CA PRO A 27 7.02 2.14 0.50
C PRO A 27 7.51 2.41 1.92
N ALA A 28 6.77 3.20 2.71
CA ALA A 28 7.13 3.48 4.10
C ALA A 28 7.10 2.21 4.97
N LEU A 29 6.12 1.34 4.77
CA LEU A 29 6.02 0.06 5.49
C LEU A 29 7.21 -0.87 5.18
N ILE A 30 7.59 -1.00 3.91
CA ILE A 30 8.76 -1.79 3.49
C ILE A 30 10.04 -1.24 4.12
N ALA A 31 10.21 0.09 4.13
CA ALA A 31 11.36 0.74 4.75
C ALA A 31 11.44 0.47 6.26
N SER A 32 10.30 0.49 6.95
CA SER A 32 10.24 0.20 8.39
C SER A 32 10.49 -1.27 8.74
N SER A 33 10.14 -2.21 7.87
CA SER A 33 10.29 -3.65 8.12
C SER A 33 10.61 -4.45 6.86
N ARG A 34 11.89 -4.80 6.71
CA ARG A 34 12.40 -5.66 5.62
C ARG A 34 11.81 -7.08 5.65
N SER A 35 11.33 -7.56 6.80
CA SER A 35 10.68 -8.87 6.88
C SER A 35 9.31 -8.88 6.20
N LEU A 36 8.59 -7.75 6.29
CA LEU A 36 7.24 -7.61 5.74
C LEU A 36 7.28 -7.68 4.20
N ALA A 37 8.29 -7.04 3.61
CA ALA A 37 8.54 -7.04 2.17
C ALA A 37 8.72 -8.45 1.59
N ARG A 38 9.49 -9.32 2.27
CA ARG A 38 9.81 -10.66 1.75
C ARG A 38 8.63 -11.64 1.80
N SER A 39 7.72 -11.47 2.76
CA SER A 39 6.68 -12.47 3.02
C SER A 39 5.28 -12.08 2.54
N PHE A 40 4.96 -10.77 2.45
CA PHE A 40 3.57 -10.33 2.31
C PHE A 40 3.29 -9.35 1.17
N LEU A 41 4.30 -8.71 0.58
CA LEU A 41 4.09 -7.76 -0.50
C LEU A 41 4.42 -8.36 -1.88
N LYS A 42 3.44 -8.34 -2.78
CA LYS A 42 3.70 -8.55 -4.21
C LYS A 42 4.12 -7.24 -4.85
N THR A 43 5.38 -7.12 -5.22
CA THR A 43 5.89 -6.00 -6.00
C THR A 43 5.37 -6.09 -7.43
N ASN A 44 4.60 -5.09 -7.87
CA ASN A 44 4.24 -4.93 -9.28
C ASN A 44 5.46 -4.39 -10.04
N GLY A 45 6.46 -5.26 -10.28
CA GLY A 45 7.58 -4.98 -11.18
C GLY A 45 8.53 -3.86 -10.77
N ALA A 46 8.89 -3.75 -9.48
CA ALA A 46 10.06 -2.97 -9.08
C ALA A 46 11.01 -3.90 -8.31
N ILE A 47 11.99 -4.40 -9.05
CA ILE A 47 13.14 -5.13 -8.55
C ILE A 47 13.95 -4.11 -7.74
N CYS A 48 14.03 -4.29 -6.43
CA CYS A 48 15.13 -3.73 -5.66
C CYS A 48 16.08 -4.89 -5.34
N GLN A 49 17.06 -5.02 -6.24
CA GLN A 49 18.21 -5.95 -6.27
C GLN A 49 17.89 -7.39 -6.64
#